data_AF-A0A0G1HPG0-F1
#
_entry.id   AF-A0A0G1HPG0-F1
#
_cell.length_a   1.000
_cell.length_b   1.000
_cell.length_c   1.000
_cell.angle_alpha   90.00
_cell.angle_beta   90.00
_cell.angle_gamma   90.00
#
_symmetry.space_group_name_H-M   'P 1'
#
loop_
_entity.id
_entity.type
_entity.pdbx_description
1 polymer ?
#
loop_
_entity_poly.entity_id
_entity_poly.type
_entity_poly.pdbx_seq_one_letter_code
_entity_poly.pdbx_strand_id
1 'polypeptide(L)'
;MKQRKFILFTTFALVVLAALLFLKSSSGATVFIWNLSSGGTKLFPLVSLAALIDSINPCAFGILLLTIAFLLSLQKTRSNIIKTGGVYILGLLTVYILIGLGLLQALHLFNTPH
;
A
#
# COMPACT_ATOMS: atom_id res chain seq x y z
N MET A 1 -1.24 34.20 -9.93
CA MET A 1 -0.27 33.12 -9.64
C MET A 1 -0.84 31.91 -8.88
N LYS A 2 -1.81 32.07 -7.98
CA LYS A 2 -2.38 30.96 -7.16
C LYS A 2 -3.15 29.91 -8.00
N GLN A 3 -3.90 30.37 -9.00
CA GLN A 3 -4.68 29.52 -9.92
C GLN A 3 -3.81 28.61 -10.82
N ARG A 4 -2.71 29.14 -11.38
CA ARG A 4 -1.80 28.37 -12.25
C ARG A 4 -1.08 27.24 -11.50
N LYS A 5 -0.74 27.48 -10.23
CA LYS A 5 -0.16 26.44 -9.35
C LYS A 5 -1.21 25.38 -9.00
N PHE A 6 -2.45 25.78 -8.73
CA PHE A 6 -3.54 24.84 -8.45
C PHE A 6 -3.83 23.92 -9.65
N ILE A 7 -3.90 24.48 -10.87
CA ILE A 7 -4.08 23.72 -12.11
C ILE A 7 -2.91 22.75 -12.34
N LEU A 8 -1.67 23.17 -12.04
CA LEU A 8 -0.49 22.32 -12.16
C LEU A 8 -0.55 21.12 -11.20
N PHE A 9 -0.97 21.34 -9.95
CA PHE A 9 -1.12 20.27 -8.96
C PHE A 9 -2.24 19.29 -9.32
N THR A 10 -3.39 19.78 -9.80
CA THR A 10 -4.50 18.91 -10.20
C THR A 10 -4.20 18.11 -11.46
N THR A 11 -3.54 18.70 -12.47
CA THR A 11 -3.09 17.95 -13.65
C THR A 11 -2.01 16.94 -13.30
N PHE A 12 -1.02 17.30 -12.47
CA PHE A 12 -0.01 16.35 -12.02
C PHE A 12 -0.64 15.17 -11.28
N ALA A 13 -1.58 15.42 -10.36
CA ALA A 13 -2.28 14.36 -9.64
C ALA A 13 -3.08 13.44 -10.58
N LEU A 14 -3.79 14.00 -11.56
CA LEU A 14 -4.53 13.22 -12.56
C LEU A 14 -3.62 12.38 -13.45
N VAL A 15 -2.48 12.94 -13.90
CA VAL A 15 -1.49 12.21 -14.70
C VAL A 15 -0.87 11.07 -13.90
N VAL A 16 -0.51 11.31 -12.65
CA VAL A 16 0.02 10.28 -11.74
C VAL A 16 -1.01 9.17 -11.51
N LEU A 17 -2.28 9.52 -11.29
CA LEU A 17 -3.36 8.56 -11.08
C LEU A 17 -3.63 7.72 -12.35
N ALA A 18 -3.67 8.34 -13.53
CA ALA A 18 -3.83 7.66 -14.80
C ALA A 18 -2.63 6.75 -15.13
N ALA A 19 -1.40 7.21 -14.88
CA ALA A 19 -0.19 6.42 -15.06
C ALA A 19 -0.17 5.20 -14.12
N LEU A 20 -0.61 5.36 -12.86
CA LEU A 20 -0.64 4.26 -11.89
C LEU A 20 -1.76 3.25 -12.17
N LEU A 21 -2.90 3.70 -12.68
CA LEU A 21 -3.94 2.80 -13.20
C LEU A 21 -3.46 2.05 -14.45
N PHE A 22 -2.74 2.72 -15.34
CA PHE A 22 -2.12 2.09 -16.50
C PHE A 22 -1.04 1.07 -16.10
N LEU A 23 -0.19 1.40 -15.13
CA LEU A 23 0.83 0.49 -14.57
C LEU A 23 0.20 -0.74 -13.91
N LYS A 24 -0.93 -0.59 -13.21
CA LYS A 24 -1.68 -1.70 -12.62
C LYS A 24 -2.31 -2.61 -13.68
N SER A 25 -2.70 -2.05 -14.83
CA SER A 25 -3.28 -2.80 -15.96
C SER A 25 -2.22 -3.44 -16.86
N SER A 26 -1.02 -2.85 -16.93
CA SER A 26 0.06 -3.34 -17.79
C SER A 26 0.85 -4.47 -17.11
N SER A 27 0.81 -5.67 -17.69
CA SER A 27 1.67 -6.80 -17.30
C SER A 27 3.17 -6.49 -17.43
N GLY A 28 3.55 -5.55 -18.31
CA GLY A 28 4.94 -5.13 -18.52
C GLY A 28 5.60 -4.44 -17.31
N ALA A 29 4.82 -3.74 -16.48
CA ALA A 29 5.33 -3.11 -15.25
C ALA A 29 5.83 -4.16 -14.26
N THR A 30 5.08 -5.25 -14.08
CA THR A 30 5.46 -6.37 -13.20
C THR A 30 6.75 -7.02 -13.66
N VAL A 31 6.92 -7.22 -14.98
CA VAL A 31 8.15 -7.79 -15.57
C VAL A 31 9.35 -6.85 -15.38
N PHE A 32 9.16 -5.55 -15.54
CA PHE A 32 10.22 -4.56 -15.28
C PHE A 32 10.67 -4.57 -13.82
N ILE A 33 9.72 -4.58 -12.88
CA ILE A 33 9.98 -4.64 -11.44
C ILE A 33 10.70 -5.94 -11.06
N TRP A 34 10.31 -7.06 -11.68
CA TRP A 34 10.94 -8.37 -11.48
C TRP A 34 12.40 -8.40 -11.94
N ASN A 35 12.70 -7.81 -13.10
CA ASN A 35 14.07 -7.67 -13.60
C ASN A 35 14.91 -6.73 -12.71
N LEU A 36 14.33 -5.62 -12.25
CA LEU A 36 14.98 -4.69 -11.32
C LEU A 36 15.30 -5.35 -9.97
N SER A 37 14.43 -6.25 -9.51
CA SER A 37 14.60 -7.02 -8.28
C SER A 37 15.57 -8.20 -8.45
N SER A 38 16.17 -8.39 -9.63
CA SER A 38 17.06 -9.52 -9.92
C SER A 38 16.39 -10.87 -9.61
N GLY A 39 15.13 -11.02 -10.03
CA GLY A 39 14.34 -12.24 -9.81
C GLY A 39 13.85 -12.41 -8.37
N GLY A 40 13.68 -11.32 -7.61
CA GLY A 40 13.15 -11.36 -6.24
C GLY A 40 14.22 -11.38 -5.14
N THR A 41 15.51 -11.41 -5.48
CA THR A 41 16.60 -11.39 -4.49
C THR A 41 16.77 -10.03 -3.81
N LYS A 42 16.51 -8.92 -4.53
CA LYS A 42 16.48 -7.57 -3.95
C LYS A 42 15.04 -7.17 -3.66
N LEU A 43 14.62 -7.38 -2.42
CA LEU A 43 13.26 -7.09 -1.96
C LEU A 43 12.93 -5.60 -1.90
N PHE A 44 13.92 -4.73 -1.69
CA PHE A 44 13.69 -3.29 -1.51
C PHE A 44 12.95 -2.61 -2.68
N PRO A 45 13.40 -2.72 -3.96
CA PRO A 45 12.67 -2.13 -5.09
C PRO A 45 11.30 -2.79 -5.30
N LEU A 46 11.18 -4.09 -5.03
CA LEU A 46 9.95 -4.84 -5.23
C LEU A 46 8.87 -4.40 -4.22
N VAL A 47 9.22 -4.38 -2.93
CA VAL A 47 8.33 -3.98 -1.83
C VAL A 47 7.96 -2.50 -1.95
N SER A 48 8.91 -1.63 -2.30
CA SER A 48 8.66 -0.19 -2.41
C SER A 48 7.64 0.13 -3.50
N LEU A 49 7.77 -0.46 -4.70
CA LEU A 49 6.83 -0.24 -5.78
C LEU A 49 5.47 -0.91 -5.50
N ALA A 50 5.47 -2.12 -4.92
CA ALA A 50 4.23 -2.78 -4.54
C ALA A 50 3.45 -1.98 -3.49
N ALA A 51 4.11 -1.47 -2.46
CA ALA A 51 3.49 -0.63 -1.43
C ALA A 51 2.96 0.70 -2.00
N LEU A 52 3.67 1.28 -2.97
CA LEU A 52 3.24 2.51 -3.65
C LEU A 52 1.97 2.28 -4.47
N ILE A 53 1.89 1.14 -5.17
CA ILE A 53 0.70 0.75 -5.94
C ILE A 53 -0.49 0.45 -5.01
N ASP A 54 -0.26 -0.23 -3.88
CA ASP A 54 -1.34 -0.54 -2.92
C ASP A 54 -1.85 0.70 -2.18
N SER A 55 -1.02 1.72 -1.97
CA SER A 55 -1.45 2.98 -1.35
C SER A 55 -2.52 3.75 -2.14
N ILE A 56 -2.67 3.48 -3.44
CA ILE A 56 -3.69 4.09 -4.33
C ILE A 56 -4.93 3.20 -4.47
N ASN A 57 -4.89 2.01 -3.88
CA ASN A 57 -6.00 1.07 -3.90
C ASN A 57 -7.19 1.65 -3.11
N PRO A 58 -8.38 1.79 -3.72
CA PRO A 58 -9.56 2.30 -3.02
C PRO A 58 -9.95 1.45 -1.79
N CYS A 59 -9.58 0.16 -1.77
CA CYS A 59 -9.81 -0.74 -0.64
C CYS A 59 -8.99 -0.33 0.60
N ALA A 60 -7.69 -0.08 0.45
CA ALA A 60 -6.81 0.30 1.55
C ALA A 60 -7.22 1.67 2.15
N PHE A 61 -7.60 2.61 1.27
CA PHE A 61 -8.15 3.90 1.69
C PHE A 61 -9.45 3.76 2.49
N GLY A 62 -10.33 2.83 2.11
CA GLY A 62 -11.60 2.60 2.80
C GLY A 62 -11.43 2.21 4.28
N ILE A 63 -10.54 1.26 4.57
CA ILE A 63 -10.29 0.80 5.95
C ILE A 63 -9.61 1.90 6.79
N LEU A 64 -8.68 2.64 6.19
CA LEU A 64 -8.02 3.77 6.83
C LEU A 64 -9.03 4.89 7.17
N LEU A 65 -9.90 5.26 6.23
CA LEU A 65 -10.93 6.27 6.45
C LEU A 65 -11.97 5.83 7.50
N LEU A 66 -12.39 4.56 7.49
CA LEU A 66 -13.27 4.00 8.50
C LEU A 66 -12.66 4.09 9.91
N THR A 67 -11.37 3.76 10.02
CA THR A 67 -10.63 3.83 11.29
C THR A 67 -10.50 5.27 11.79
N ILE A 68 -10.20 6.21 10.90
CA ILE A 68 -10.10 7.63 11.24
C ILE A 68 -11.47 8.22 11.61
N ALA A 69 -12.53 7.89 10.87
CA ALA A 69 -13.89 8.31 11.18
C ALA A 69 -14.32 7.84 12.58
N PHE A 70 -14.00 6.60 12.93
CA PHE A 70 -14.24 6.06 14.27
C PHE A 70 -13.46 6.81 15.35
N LEU A 71 -12.18 7.11 15.12
CA LEU A 71 -11.35 7.87 16.07
C LEU A 71 -11.78 9.33 16.24
N LEU A 72 -12.26 9.96 15.17
CA LEU A 72 -12.81 11.32 15.22
C LEU A 72 -14.16 11.37 15.94
N SER A 73 -14.99 10.34 15.79
CA SER A 73 -16.25 10.19 16.55
C SER A 73 -16.02 10.19 18.07
N LEU A 74 -14.85 9.72 18.52
CA LEU A 74 -14.46 9.69 19.94
C LEU A 74 -13.89 11.02 20.48
N GLN A 75 -13.93 12.13 19.72
CA GLN A 75 -13.45 13.47 20.12
C GLN A 75 -12.05 13.48 20.80
N LYS A 76 -11.15 12.60 20.36
CA LYS A 76 -9.82 12.48 20.96
C LYS A 76 -8.87 13.61 20.53
N THR A 77 -8.04 14.08 21.47
CA THR A 77 -6.97 15.06 21.22
C THR A 77 -5.95 14.54 20.19
N ARG A 78 -5.35 15.44 19.38
CA ARG A 78 -4.45 15.08 18.26
C ARG A 78 -3.29 14.13 18.66
N SER A 79 -2.79 14.26 19.88
CA SER A 79 -1.75 13.37 20.44
C SER A 79 -2.22 11.90 20.51
N ASN A 80 -3.48 11.68 20.88
CA ASN A 80 -4.04 10.34 20.95
C ASN A 80 -4.35 9.75 19.56
N ILE A 81 -4.62 10.58 18.55
CA ILE A 81 -4.81 10.13 17.17
C ILE A 81 -3.50 9.52 16.63
N ILE A 82 -2.36 10.18 16.84
CA ILE A 82 -1.05 9.68 16.40
C ILE A 82 -0.70 8.37 17.12
N LYS A 83 -0.90 8.30 18.44
CA LYS A 83 -0.66 7.07 19.21
C LYS A 83 -1.52 5.91 18.71
N THR A 84 -2.81 6.15 18.49
CA THR A 84 -3.74 5.10 18.06
C THR A 84 -3.46 4.67 16.61
N GLY A 85 -3.12 5.62 15.73
CA GLY A 85 -2.65 5.31 14.37
C GLY A 85 -1.37 4.46 14.38
N GLY A 86 -0.43 4.74 15.29
CA GLY A 86 0.77 3.92 15.46
C GLY A 86 0.45 2.48 15.87
N VAL A 87 -0.44 2.29 16.85
CA VAL A 87 -0.90 0.94 17.27
C VAL A 87 -1.61 0.22 16.12
N TYR A 88 -2.43 0.94 15.35
CA TYR A 88 -3.11 0.38 14.17
C TYR A 88 -2.13 -0.11 13.11
N ILE A 89 -1.11 0.68 12.76
CA ILE A 89 -0.07 0.30 11.80
C ILE A 89 0.71 -0.93 12.29
N LEU A 90 1.10 -0.97 13.57
CA LEU A 90 1.79 -2.12 14.17
C LEU A 90 0.92 -3.38 14.17
N GLY A 91 -0.38 -3.24 14.47
CA GLY A 91 -1.34 -4.33 14.43
C GLY A 91 -1.45 -4.92 13.02
N LEU A 92 -1.63 -4.07 12.00
CA LEU A 92 -1.66 -4.50 10.60
C LEU A 92 -0.37 -5.20 10.19
N LEU A 93 0.80 -4.63 10.50
CA LEU A 93 2.09 -5.24 10.19
C LEU A 93 2.19 -6.66 10.76
N THR A 94 1.79 -6.82 12.03
CA THR A 94 1.86 -8.11 12.73
C THR A 94 0.92 -9.13 12.09
N VAL A 95 -0.33 -8.75 11.82
CA VAL A 95 -1.33 -9.63 11.21
C VAL A 95 -0.89 -10.06 9.82
N TYR A 96 -0.40 -9.14 8.98
CA TYR A 96 0.07 -9.48 7.63
C TYR A 96 1.29 -10.40 7.63
N ILE A 97 2.23 -10.21 8.57
CA ILE A 97 3.36 -11.14 8.74
C ILE A 97 2.86 -12.53 9.14
N LEU A 98 1.94 -12.62 10.10
CA LEU A 98 1.37 -13.90 10.56
C LEU A 98 0.60 -14.60 9.44
N ILE A 99 -0.18 -13.86 8.64
CA ILE A 99 -0.86 -14.40 7.46
C ILE A 99 0.17 -14.97 6.48
N GLY A 100 1.25 -14.25 6.20
CA GLY A 100 2.33 -14.73 5.32
C GLY A 100 2.98 -16.02 5.83
N LEU A 101 3.33 -16.08 7.12
CA LEU A 101 3.90 -17.27 7.75
C LEU A 101 2.92 -18.45 7.74
N GLY A 102 1.64 -18.21 8.04
CA GLY A 102 0.60 -19.22 7.98
C GLY A 102 0.38 -19.77 6.57
N LEU A 103 0.48 -18.91 5.55
CA LEU A 103 0.36 -19.32 4.15
C LEU A 103 1.53 -20.19 3.70
N LEU A 104 2.76 -19.85 4.12
CA LEU A 104 3.95 -20.69 3.88
C LEU A 104 3.81 -22.07 4.54
N GLN A 105 3.29 -22.12 5.76
CA GLN A 105 3.03 -23.37 6.46
C GLN A 105 1.96 -24.20 5.76
N ALA A 106 0.90 -23.57 5.25
CA ALA A 106 -0.13 -24.26 4.47
C ALA A 106 0.46 -24.86 3.18
N LEU A 107 1.25 -24.09 2.41
CA LEU A 107 1.90 -24.56 1.19
C LEU A 107 2.84 -25.76 1.45
N HIS A 108 3.59 -25.71 2.55
CA HIS A 108 4.43 -26.83 2.97
C HIS A 108 3.61 -28.07 3.35
N LEU A 109 2.45 -27.88 4.02
CA LEU A 109 1.55 -28.98 4.38
C LEU A 109 0.93 -29.66 3.16
N PHE A 110 0.64 -28.90 2.10
CA PHE A 110 0.13 -29.43 0.83
C PHE A 110 1.21 -30.00 -0.08
N ASN A 111 2.46 -30.09 0.41
CA ASN A 111 3.59 -30.74 -0.25
C ASN A 111 3.78 -30.30 -1.72
N THR A 112 3.43 -29.05 -2.03
CA THR A 112 3.66 -28.47 -3.35
C THR A 112 5.17 -28.37 -3.56
N PRO A 113 5.75 -29.11 -4.53
CA PRO A 113 7.16 -29.02 -4.82
C PRO A 113 7.49 -27.58 -5.22
N HIS A 114 8.54 -27.04 -4.61
CA HIS A 114 9.09 -25.71 -4.90
C HIS A 114 10.05 -25.80 -6.09
#